data_AF-A0A7K5E7R5-F1
#
_entry.id   AF-A0A7K5E7R5-F1
#
_cell.length_a   1.000
_cell.length_b   1.000
_cell.length_c   1.000
_cell.angle_alpha   90.00
_cell.angle_beta   90.00
_cell.angle_gamma   90.00
#
_symmetry.space_group_name_H-M   'P 1'
#
loop_
_entity.id
_entity.type
_entity.pdbx_description
1 polymer ?
#
loop_
_entity_poly.entity_id
_entity_poly.type
_entity_poly.pdbx_seq_one_letter_code
_entity_poly.pdbx_strand_id
1 'polypeptide(L)'
;VSELQEEGINAINLPLSPIPFELDPEDTMLEENEVRTMVDPNSRNDPKLQELMKVLIDWINDVLVGERIIVKDLAEDLYDGQVLQKLFEKLESEKLNVAEVTQSEIAQKQKLQTVL
;
A
#
# COMPACT_ATOMS: atom_id res chain seq x y z
N VAL A 1 21.93 6.84 45.13
CA VAL A 1 21.22 5.55 44.97
C VAL A 1 19.77 5.81 44.59
N SER A 2 19.06 6.71 45.28
CA SER A 2 17.69 7.09 44.96
C SER A 2 17.52 7.78 43.59
N GLU A 3 18.43 8.67 43.19
CA GLU A 3 18.37 9.32 41.86
C GLU A 3 18.54 8.35 40.69
N LEU A 4 19.38 7.31 40.82
CA LEU A 4 19.55 6.27 39.79
C LEU A 4 18.32 5.36 39.67
N GLN A 5 17.62 5.13 40.78
CA GLN A 5 16.35 4.39 40.78
C GLN A 5 15.21 5.23 40.19
N GLU A 6 15.21 6.54 40.43
CA GLU A 6 14.24 7.47 39.88
C GLU A 6 14.44 7.69 38.36
N GLU A 7 15.69 7.78 37.89
CA GLU A 7 16.03 7.72 36.46
C GLU A 7 15.59 6.39 35.83
N GLY A 8 15.82 5.27 36.50
CA GLY A 8 15.40 3.95 36.03
C GLY A 8 13.88 3.82 35.89
N ILE A 9 13.12 4.41 36.82
CA ILE A 9 11.65 4.41 36.78
C ILE A 9 11.14 5.38 35.70
N ASN A 10 11.78 6.54 35.51
CA ASN A 10 11.40 7.49 34.46
C ASN A 10 11.71 6.97 33.05
N ALA A 11 12.79 6.19 32.86
CA ALA A 11 13.11 5.55 31.60
C ALA A 11 12.05 4.51 31.16
N ILE A 12 11.43 3.81 32.13
CA ILE A 12 10.37 2.82 31.87
C ILE A 12 9.02 3.50 31.62
N ASN A 13 8.75 4.64 32.28
CA ASN A 13 7.45 5.32 32.22
C ASN A 13 7.37 6.49 31.22
N LEU A 14 8.45 6.77 30.48
CA LEU A 14 8.42 7.74 29.39
C LEU A 14 7.39 7.29 28.35
N PRO A 15 6.46 8.16 27.90
CA PRO A 15 5.52 7.86 26.82
C PRO A 15 6.21 7.77 25.45
N LEU A 16 7.53 7.57 25.42
CA LEU A 16 8.32 7.17 24.26
C LEU A 16 8.09 5.70 23.90
N SER A 17 7.02 5.07 24.41
CA SER A 17 6.47 3.89 23.75
C SER A 17 6.34 4.28 22.28
N PRO A 18 6.99 3.54 21.34
CA PRO A 18 6.57 3.66 19.96
C PRO A 18 5.06 3.47 20.01
N ILE A 19 4.33 4.42 19.43
CA ILE A 19 2.88 4.34 19.25
C ILE A 19 2.62 2.86 18.92
N PRO A 20 1.84 2.12 19.72
CA PRO A 20 1.56 0.74 19.38
C PRO A 20 0.82 0.83 18.05
N PHE A 21 1.53 0.58 16.96
CA PHE A 21 0.90 -0.13 15.87
C PHE A 21 0.40 -1.39 16.57
N GLU A 22 -0.93 -1.54 16.66
CA GLU A 22 -1.55 -2.82 16.99
C GLU A 22 -1.15 -3.79 15.88
N LEU A 23 0.10 -4.26 15.92
CA LEU A 23 0.59 -5.32 15.08
C LEU A 23 0.11 -6.58 15.76
N ASP A 24 -0.66 -7.39 15.04
CA ASP A 24 -1.04 -8.69 15.55
C ASP A 24 0.24 -9.48 15.84
N PRO A 25 0.28 -10.30 16.90
CA PRO A 25 1.47 -11.08 17.23
C PRO A 25 1.94 -11.94 16.04
N GLU A 26 1.03 -12.37 15.17
CA GLU A 26 1.35 -13.07 13.91
C GLU A 26 2.18 -12.22 12.92
N ASP A 27 2.00 -10.89 12.90
CA ASP A 27 2.77 -9.98 12.04
C ASP A 27 4.21 -9.78 12.54
N THR A 28 4.45 -10.05 13.83
CA THR A 28 5.76 -9.89 14.50
C THR A 28 6.53 -11.19 14.70
N MET A 29 5.87 -12.34 14.56
CA MET A 29 6.51 -13.66 14.66
C MET A 29 7.29 -13.95 13.39
N LEU A 30 8.61 -13.97 13.53
CA LEU A 30 9.57 -14.32 12.48
C LEU A 30 10.00 -15.78 12.66
N GLU A 31 10.12 -16.50 11.55
CA GLU A 31 10.76 -17.82 11.53
C GLU A 31 12.28 -17.72 11.79
N GLU A 32 12.94 -18.84 12.14
CA GLU A 32 14.38 -18.86 12.37
C GLU A 32 15.12 -18.48 11.07
N ASN A 33 15.86 -17.36 11.11
CA ASN A 33 16.53 -16.70 9.97
C ASN A 33 15.62 -15.85 9.06
N GLU A 34 14.38 -15.54 9.44
CA GLU A 34 13.52 -14.61 8.70
C GLU A 34 13.84 -13.15 9.07
N VAL A 35 13.97 -12.29 8.06
CA VAL A 35 14.17 -10.85 8.22
C VAL A 35 13.02 -10.12 7.53
N ARG A 36 12.21 -9.40 8.30
CA ARG A 36 11.21 -8.45 7.77
C ARG A 36 11.68 -7.03 7.99
N THR A 37 11.49 -6.18 6.98
CA THR A 37 11.70 -4.73 7.10
C THR A 37 10.33 -4.07 7.13
N MET A 38 10.06 -3.30 8.17
CA MET A 38 8.86 -2.47 8.23
C MET A 38 9.14 -1.08 7.69
N VAL A 39 8.18 -0.53 6.95
CA VAL A 39 8.23 0.87 6.54
C VAL A 39 7.99 1.71 7.78
N ASP A 40 8.88 2.69 8.06
CA ASP A 40 8.66 3.63 9.16
C ASP A 40 7.33 4.37 8.90
N PRO A 41 6.38 4.33 9.84
CA PRO A 41 5.09 5.00 9.70
C PRO A 41 5.18 6.50 9.38
N ASN A 42 6.25 7.16 9.85
CA ASN A 42 6.51 8.57 9.57
C ASN A 42 7.09 8.80 8.18
N SER A 43 7.50 7.76 7.44
CA SER A 43 8.01 7.88 6.07
C SER A 43 6.99 8.55 5.15
N ARG A 44 5.69 8.36 5.42
CA ARG A 44 4.60 9.04 4.69
C ARG A 44 4.65 10.56 4.81
N ASN A 45 5.24 11.09 5.89
CA ASN A 45 5.40 12.53 6.10
C ASN A 45 6.68 13.10 5.47
N ASP A 46 7.51 12.26 4.84
CA ASP A 46 8.71 12.73 4.14
C ASP A 46 8.30 13.67 2.99
N PRO A 47 8.81 14.93 2.96
CA PRO A 47 8.45 15.89 1.93
C PRO A 47 8.77 15.41 0.50
N LYS A 48 9.86 14.65 0.30
CA LYS A 48 10.24 14.11 -1.01
C LYS A 48 9.27 13.02 -1.45
N LEU A 49 8.80 12.19 -0.52
CA LEU A 49 7.79 11.18 -0.84
C LEU A 49 6.47 11.84 -1.22
N GLN A 50 6.03 12.86 -0.47
CA GLN A 50 4.82 13.62 -0.79
C GLN A 50 4.90 14.30 -2.16
N GLU A 51 6.05 14.90 -2.48
CA GLU A 51 6.30 15.50 -3.80
C GLU A 51 6.25 14.43 -4.91
N LEU A 52 6.94 13.31 -4.71
CA LEU A 52 6.92 12.20 -5.66
C LEU A 52 5.51 11.67 -5.89
N MET A 53 4.73 11.45 -4.82
CA MET A 53 3.34 11.02 -4.92
C MET A 53 2.52 11.99 -5.76
N LYS A 54 2.68 13.31 -5.54
CA LYS A 54 1.98 14.31 -6.33
C LYS A 54 2.37 14.27 -7.80
N VAL A 55 3.67 14.22 -8.11
CA VAL A 55 4.17 14.14 -9.49
C VAL A 55 3.63 12.89 -10.20
N LEU A 56 3.58 11.75 -9.50
CA LEU A 56 3.02 10.52 -10.04
C LEU A 56 1.51 10.64 -10.30
N ILE A 57 0.74 11.24 -9.38
CA ILE A 57 -0.69 11.50 -9.56
C ILE A 57 -0.91 12.37 -10.80
N ASP A 58 -0.19 13.49 -10.91
CA ASP A 58 -0.32 14.42 -12.02
C ASP A 58 0.02 13.73 -13.35
N TRP A 59 1.12 12.96 -13.40
CA TRP A 59 1.52 12.21 -14.59
C TRP A 59 0.51 11.14 -14.99
N ILE A 60 0.01 10.33 -14.06
CA ILE A 60 -0.99 9.29 -14.36
C ILE A 60 -2.28 9.93 -14.88
N ASN A 61 -2.71 11.03 -14.27
CA ASN A 61 -3.88 11.78 -14.70
C ASN A 61 -3.72 12.32 -16.13
N ASP A 62 -2.56 12.90 -16.46
CA ASP A 62 -2.28 13.39 -17.80
C ASP A 62 -2.28 12.27 -18.86
N VAL A 63 -1.74 11.10 -18.52
CA VAL A 63 -1.71 9.94 -19.42
C VAL A 63 -3.12 9.35 -19.63
N LEU A 64 -3.93 9.27 -18.56
CA LEU A 64 -5.24 8.63 -18.56
C LEU A 64 -6.44 9.58 -18.73
N VAL A 65 -6.21 10.88 -18.93
CA VAL A 65 -7.27 11.88 -19.14
C VAL A 65 -8.22 11.51 -20.28
N GLY A 66 -7.69 10.87 -21.34
CA GLY A 66 -8.48 10.42 -22.49
C GLY A 66 -9.50 9.31 -22.14
N GLU A 67 -9.21 8.50 -21.12
CA GLU A 67 -10.07 7.44 -20.60
C GLU A 67 -11.01 7.94 -19.49
N ARG A 68 -10.97 9.25 -19.18
CA ARG A 68 -11.73 9.91 -18.10
C ARG A 68 -11.47 9.32 -16.71
N ILE A 69 -10.25 8.81 -16.50
CA ILE A 69 -9.79 8.31 -15.20
C ILE A 69 -9.14 9.48 -14.46
N ILE A 70 -9.44 9.60 -13.16
CA ILE A 70 -8.87 10.61 -12.28
C ILE A 70 -8.42 9.92 -11.00
N VAL A 71 -7.11 9.89 -10.78
CA VAL A 71 -6.45 9.43 -9.56
C VAL A 71 -6.32 10.59 -8.58
N LYS A 72 -6.64 10.34 -7.32
CA LYS A 72 -6.52 11.28 -6.18
C LYS A 72 -5.64 10.71 -5.07
N ASP A 73 -5.67 9.41 -4.87
CA ASP A 73 -4.85 8.71 -3.88
C ASP A 73 -4.22 7.48 -4.53
N LEU A 74 -2.89 7.45 -4.63
CA LEU A 74 -2.18 6.34 -5.28
C LEU A 74 -2.36 5.00 -4.57
N ALA A 75 -2.48 4.99 -3.23
CA ALA A 75 -2.58 3.75 -2.48
C ALA A 75 -3.95 3.11 -2.69
N GLU A 76 -5.01 3.91 -2.68
CA GLU A 76 -6.39 3.45 -2.86
C GLU A 76 -6.73 3.21 -4.34
N ASP A 77 -6.45 4.17 -5.21
CA ASP A 77 -6.87 4.12 -6.62
C ASP A 77 -6.09 3.08 -7.45
N LEU A 78 -4.89 2.68 -7.00
CA LEU A 78 -4.11 1.60 -7.64
C LEU A 78 -4.36 0.23 -6.99
N TYR A 79 -5.10 0.16 -5.87
CA TYR A 79 -5.21 -1.04 -5.05
C TYR A 79 -5.85 -2.22 -5.79
N ASP A 80 -6.89 -1.95 -6.59
CA ASP A 80 -7.61 -2.98 -7.35
C ASP A 80 -6.94 -3.34 -8.69
N GLY A 81 -5.85 -2.63 -9.04
CA GLY A 81 -5.09 -2.82 -10.28
C GLY A 81 -5.74 -2.29 -11.56
N GLN A 82 -6.95 -1.72 -11.51
CA GLN A 82 -7.68 -1.29 -12.71
C GLN A 82 -7.01 -0.09 -13.39
N VAL A 83 -6.55 0.88 -12.60
CA VAL A 83 -5.82 2.05 -13.10
C VAL A 83 -4.49 1.63 -13.71
N LEU A 84 -3.78 0.69 -13.07
CA LEU A 84 -2.52 0.13 -13.60
C LEU A 84 -2.74 -0.55 -14.95
N GLN A 85 -3.78 -1.38 -15.09
CA GLN A 85 -4.12 -2.02 -16.36
C GLN A 85 -4.32 -0.99 -17.47
N LYS A 86 -5.13 0.05 -17.21
CA LYS A 86 -5.40 1.11 -18.20
C LYS A 86 -4.15 1.91 -18.55
N LEU A 87 -3.28 2.15 -17.57
CA LEU A 87 -2.00 2.80 -17.77
C LEU A 87 -1.10 1.99 -18.71
N PHE A 88 -0.98 0.68 -18.50
CA PHE A 88 -0.20 -0.19 -19.39
C PHE A 88 -0.78 -0.24 -20.80
N GLU A 89 -2.10 -0.41 -20.95
CA GLU A 89 -2.76 -0.37 -22.27
C GLU A 89 -2.46 0.94 -23.01
N LYS A 90 -2.42 2.07 -22.28
CA LYS A 90 -2.15 3.38 -22.86
C LYS A 90 -0.68 3.55 -23.26
N LEU A 91 0.25 3.03 -22.48
CA LEU A 91 1.69 3.13 -22.72
C LEU A 91 2.17 2.21 -23.84
N GLU A 92 1.66 0.97 -23.89
CA GLU A 92 2.05 -0.02 -24.90
C GLU A 92 1.30 0.17 -26.22
N SER A 93 0.24 1.00 -26.24
CA SER A 93 -0.67 1.15 -27.40
C SER A 93 -1.29 -0.18 -27.89
N GLU A 94 -1.19 -1.22 -27.06
CA GLU A 94 -1.75 -2.54 -27.27
C GLU A 94 -2.71 -2.86 -26.13
N LYS A 95 -3.73 -3.67 -26.42
CA LYS A 95 -4.64 -4.14 -25.36
C LYS A 95 -3.96 -5.24 -24.57
N LEU A 96 -3.93 -5.07 -23.25
CA LEU A 96 -3.43 -6.06 -22.33
C LEU A 96 -4.43 -7.23 -22.31
N ASN A 97 -4.17 -8.28 -23.08
CA ASN A 97 -5.01 -9.48 -23.14
C ASN A 97 -4.77 -10.38 -21.91
N VAL A 98 -4.90 -9.82 -20.71
CA VAL A 98 -4.92 -10.60 -19.47
C VAL A 98 -6.37 -10.90 -19.14
N ALA A 99 -6.77 -12.16 -19.28
CA ALA A 99 -8.16 -12.62 -19.14
C ALA A 99 -8.71 -12.58 -17.70
N GLU A 100 -8.00 -11.97 -16.73
CA GLU A 100 -8.30 -12.16 -15.32
C GLU A 100 -8.21 -10.88 -14.50
N VAL A 101 -9.04 -9.89 -14.82
CA VAL A 101 -9.73 -9.13 -13.77
C VAL A 101 -11.16 -8.87 -14.25
N THR A 102 -11.95 -9.94 -14.34
CA THR A 102 -13.38 -9.76 -14.61
C THR A 102 -14.05 -9.19 -13.38
N GLN A 103 -14.19 -7.87 -13.35
CA GLN A 103 -14.94 -7.11 -12.32
C GLN A 103 -16.45 -7.38 -12.34
N SER A 104 -16.93 -8.30 -13.20
CA SER A 104 -18.35 -8.63 -13.31
C SER A 104 -18.67 -9.93 -12.58
N GLU A 105 -19.65 -9.86 -11.68
CA GLU A 105 -20.27 -10.98 -10.99
C GLU A 105 -20.70 -12.10 -11.96
N ILE A 106 -21.04 -11.73 -13.21
CA ILE A 106 -21.47 -12.65 -14.27
C ILE A 106 -20.32 -13.55 -14.74
N ALA A 107 -19.12 -13.02 -14.86
CA ALA A 107 -17.96 -13.78 -15.32
C ALA A 107 -17.39 -14.70 -14.22
N GLN A 108 -17.46 -14.27 -12.96
CA GLN A 108 -17.16 -15.15 -11.82
C GLN A 108 -18.17 -16.30 -11.71
N LYS A 109 -19.47 -16.04 -11.92
CA LYS A 109 -20.51 -17.07 -11.99
C LYS A 109 -20.32 -18.04 -13.15
N GLN A 110 -19.88 -17.57 -14.32
CA GLN A 110 -19.58 -18.45 -15.46
C GLN A 110 -18.34 -19.33 -15.22
N LYS A 111 -17.30 -18.82 -14.54
CA LYS A 111 -16.16 -19.63 -14.10
C LYS A 111 -16.59 -20.74 -13.13
N LEU A 112 -17.49 -20.45 -12.19
CA LEU A 112 -18.03 -21.46 -11.27
C LEU A 112 -18.80 -22.59 -11.99
N GLN A 113 -19.49 -22.28 -13.10
CA GLN A 113 -20.17 -23.30 -13.91
C GLN A 113 -19.22 -24.22 -14.70
N THR A 114 -17.97 -23.80 -14.91
CA THR A 114 -16.97 -24.61 -15.62
C THR A 114 -16.20 -25.55 -14.68
N VAL A 115 -16.26 -25.30 -13.37
CA VAL A 115 -15.51 -26.04 -12.34
C VAL A 115 -16.38 -27.08 -11.60
N LEU A 116 -17.70 -27.10 -11.84
CA LEU A 116 -18.65 -28.09 -11.29
C LEU A 116 -19.10 -29.11 -12.34
#